data_AF-A0A2A2RAE1-F1
#
_entry.id   AF-A0A2A2RAE1-F1
#
_cell.length_a   1.000
_cell.length_b   1.000
_cell.length_c   1.000
_cell.angle_alpha   90.00
_cell.angle_beta   90.00
_cell.angle_gamma   90.00
#
_symmetry.space_group_name_H-M   'P 1'
#
loop_
_entity.id
_entity.type
_entity.pdbx_description
1 polymer ?
#
loop_
_entity_poly.entity_id
_entity_poly.type
_entity_poly.pdbx_seq_one_letter_code
_entity_poly.pdbx_strand_id
1 'polypeptide(L)'
;MATVQALVACSDLTGFVKLTSKLSEEELFQVLSDYYEFVGDTIAPSGGRVIKFMGDAALMLFPEEQADAGVRSLLELQEKGDWFVSNLGMACRHHLRAHFGPVQYGEIGTRTDKRIDIIGATVNTLFLLKAAEFAMTPEVFRKLNPETRQLFKKHTPPITYIPTSQPHRD
;
A
#
# COMPACT_ATOMS: atom_id res chain seq x y z
N MET A 1 5.11 12.80 19.27
CA MET A 1 4.86 11.40 18.94
C MET A 1 3.57 10.99 19.61
N ALA A 2 2.72 10.23 18.94
CA ALA A 2 1.50 9.67 19.48
C ALA A 2 1.40 8.19 19.09
N THR A 3 0.85 7.37 19.98
CA THR A 3 0.45 6.00 19.63
C THR A 3 -0.94 6.06 19.01
N VAL A 4 -1.10 5.54 17.80
CA VAL A 4 -2.40 5.46 17.11
C VAL A 4 -2.66 4.04 16.64
N GLN A 5 -3.93 3.63 16.71
CA GLN A 5 -4.41 2.40 16.07
C GLN A 5 -4.71 2.74 14.61
N ALA A 6 -4.15 1.98 13.69
CA ALA A 6 -4.29 2.28 12.27
C ALA A 6 -4.21 1.04 11.40
N LEU A 7 -4.85 1.13 10.23
CA LEU A 7 -4.50 0.31 9.08
C LEU A 7 -3.23 0.91 8.47
N VAL A 8 -2.20 0.09 8.32
CA VAL A 8 -1.00 0.42 7.56
C VAL A 8 -0.96 -0.43 6.31
N ALA A 9 -0.53 0.17 5.21
CA ALA A 9 -0.38 -0.53 3.95
C ALA A 9 0.90 -0.10 3.26
N CYS A 10 1.47 -1.01 2.47
CA CYS A 10 2.48 -0.64 1.51
C CYS A 10 2.09 -1.13 0.13
N SER A 11 2.41 -0.31 -0.87
CA SER A 11 2.42 -0.72 -2.28
C SER A 11 3.84 -0.68 -2.81
N ASP A 12 4.13 -1.54 -3.78
CA ASP A 12 5.30 -1.49 -4.65
C ASP A 12 4.94 -2.01 -6.06
N LEU A 13 5.76 -1.67 -7.06
CA LEU A 13 5.54 -2.06 -8.45
C LEU A 13 6.51 -3.17 -8.86
N THR A 14 5.97 -4.33 -9.21
CA THR A 14 6.79 -5.33 -9.89
C THR A 14 7.22 -4.84 -11.27
N GLY A 15 8.44 -5.20 -11.68
CA GLY A 15 8.97 -4.81 -12.98
C GLY A 15 9.51 -3.37 -13.04
N PHE A 16 9.40 -2.58 -11.97
CA PHE A 16 9.89 -1.19 -11.93
C PHE A 16 11.38 -1.07 -12.29
N VAL A 17 12.24 -1.96 -11.80
CA VAL A 17 13.68 -1.96 -12.17
C VAL A 17 13.90 -2.15 -13.68
N LYS A 18 13.07 -2.96 -14.35
CA LYS A 18 13.16 -3.15 -15.81
C LYS A 18 12.62 -1.95 -16.58
N LEU A 19 11.75 -1.16 -15.95
CA LEU A 19 11.25 0.08 -16.49
C LEU A 19 12.34 1.16 -16.42
N THR A 20 12.93 1.37 -15.24
CA THR A 20 13.90 2.45 -15.03
C THR A 20 15.14 2.31 -15.92
N SER A 21 15.47 1.10 -16.38
CA SER A 21 16.60 0.88 -17.30
C SER A 21 16.34 1.35 -18.74
N LYS A 22 15.12 1.73 -19.09
CA LYS A 22 14.71 2.17 -20.44
C LYS A 22 14.39 3.66 -20.52
N LEU A 23 14.32 4.34 -19.38
CA LEU A 23 13.98 5.76 -19.30
C LEU A 23 15.24 6.59 -19.03
N SER A 24 15.26 7.81 -19.53
CA SER A 24 16.18 8.84 -19.04
C SER A 24 15.83 9.24 -17.60
N GLU A 25 16.74 9.91 -16.92
CA GLU A 25 16.52 10.38 -15.54
C GLU A 25 15.36 11.39 -15.45
N GLU A 26 15.20 12.24 -16.48
CA GLU A 26 14.11 13.22 -16.57
C GLU A 26 12.74 12.55 -16.76
N GLU A 27 12.66 11.58 -17.68
CA GLU A 27 11.44 10.80 -17.89
C GLU A 27 11.06 10.01 -16.63
N LEU A 28 12.04 9.39 -15.97
CA LEU A 28 11.81 8.68 -14.72
C LEU A 28 11.31 9.59 -13.61
N PHE A 29 11.87 10.80 -13.51
CA PHE A 29 11.42 11.78 -12.53
C PHE A 29 9.96 12.18 -12.77
N GLN A 30 9.58 12.46 -14.02
CA GLN A 30 8.20 12.82 -14.36
C GLN A 30 7.23 11.67 -14.09
N VAL A 31 7.59 10.44 -14.49
CA VAL A 31 6.78 9.25 -14.23
C VAL A 31 6.55 9.04 -12.73
N LEU A 32 7.60 9.20 -11.91
CA LEU A 32 7.45 9.09 -10.46
C LEU A 32 6.62 10.22 -9.87
N SER A 33 6.75 11.45 -10.38
CA SER A 33 5.94 12.59 -9.95
C SER A 33 4.45 12.31 -10.20
N ASP A 34 4.10 11.91 -11.42
CA ASP A 34 2.71 11.61 -11.81
C ASP A 34 2.16 10.41 -11.04
N TYR A 35 2.99 9.38 -10.83
CA TYR A 35 2.63 8.22 -10.02
C TYR A 35 2.36 8.62 -8.56
N TYR A 36 3.19 9.49 -7.96
CA TYR A 36 2.99 9.91 -6.56
C TYR A 36 1.69 10.70 -6.38
N GLU A 37 1.35 11.58 -7.33
CA GLU A 37 0.07 12.28 -7.36
C GLU A 37 -1.08 11.28 -7.48
N PHE A 38 -1.01 10.34 -8.43
CA PHE A 38 -2.01 9.29 -8.62
C PHE A 38 -2.26 8.45 -7.35
N VAL A 39 -1.19 8.00 -6.67
CA VAL A 39 -1.33 7.25 -5.42
C VAL A 39 -2.01 8.13 -4.36
N GLY A 40 -1.55 9.37 -4.19
CA GLY A 40 -2.11 10.33 -3.24
C GLY A 40 -3.60 10.58 -3.46
N ASP A 41 -4.00 10.87 -4.70
CA ASP A 41 -5.38 11.12 -5.08
C ASP A 41 -6.29 9.91 -4.89
N THR A 42 -5.75 8.70 -5.07
CA THR A 42 -6.51 7.46 -4.87
C THR A 42 -6.77 7.18 -3.38
N ILE A 43 -5.82 7.51 -2.50
CA ILE A 43 -5.94 7.18 -1.06
C ILE A 43 -6.60 8.27 -0.21
N ALA A 44 -6.54 9.53 -0.65
CA ALA A 44 -7.02 10.64 0.17
C ALA A 44 -8.53 10.60 0.45
N PRO A 45 -9.41 10.20 -0.51
CA PRO A 45 -10.86 10.15 -0.28
C PRO A 45 -11.30 9.17 0.82
N SER A 46 -10.52 8.12 1.09
CA SER A 46 -10.78 7.18 2.18
C SER A 46 -10.27 7.68 3.54
N GLY A 47 -9.73 8.90 3.62
CA GLY A 47 -9.07 9.43 4.82
C GLY A 47 -7.65 8.87 5.03
N GLY A 48 -7.12 8.18 4.03
CA GLY A 48 -5.75 7.71 4.02
C GLY A 48 -4.74 8.84 3.87
N ARG A 49 -3.49 8.54 4.23
CA ARG A 49 -2.34 9.42 4.02
C ARG A 49 -1.17 8.59 3.53
N VAL A 50 -0.51 9.06 2.47
CA VAL A 50 0.83 8.57 2.14
C VAL A 50 1.80 9.16 3.15
N ILE A 51 2.48 8.30 3.89
CA ILE A 51 3.49 8.69 4.88
C ILE A 51 4.79 9.04 4.17
N LYS A 52 5.24 8.17 3.26
CA LYS A 52 6.43 8.39 2.45
C LYS A 52 6.43 7.48 1.22
N PHE A 53 7.13 7.95 0.20
CA PHE A 53 7.55 7.15 -0.94
C PHE A 53 9.01 6.72 -0.80
N MET A 54 9.35 5.57 -1.37
CA MET A 54 10.71 5.03 -1.46
C MET A 54 10.87 4.39 -2.85
N GLY A 55 11.25 5.19 -3.85
CA GLY A 55 11.19 4.75 -5.25
C GLY A 55 9.74 4.56 -5.69
N ASP A 56 9.41 3.39 -6.22
CA ASP A 56 8.04 3.00 -6.60
C ASP A 56 7.17 2.55 -5.42
N ALA A 57 7.77 2.37 -4.24
CA ALA A 57 7.05 1.94 -3.06
C ALA A 57 6.38 3.12 -2.34
N ALA A 58 5.15 2.92 -1.85
CA ALA A 58 4.45 3.87 -1.00
C ALA A 58 4.12 3.23 0.36
N LEU A 59 4.40 3.93 1.46
CA LEU A 59 3.90 3.57 2.79
C LEU A 59 2.70 4.45 3.12
N MET A 60 1.59 3.82 3.46
CA MET A 60 0.29 4.46 3.67
C MET A 60 -0.24 4.14 5.06
N LEU A 61 -0.98 5.09 5.61
CA LEU A 61 -1.68 4.96 6.89
C LEU A 61 -3.12 5.43 6.74
N PHE A 62 -4.05 4.67 7.32
CA PHE A 62 -5.46 5.02 7.43
C PHE A 62 -5.86 4.99 8.91
N PRO A 63 -6.60 6.00 9.40
CA PRO A 63 -7.18 5.98 10.74
C PRO A 63 -8.01 4.72 10.98
N GLU A 64 -8.14 4.29 12.25
CA GLU A 64 -8.84 3.06 12.62
C GLU A 64 -10.28 3.02 12.10
N GLU A 65 -11.01 4.12 12.24
CA GLU A 65 -12.38 4.30 11.79
C GLU A 65 -12.52 4.19 10.26
N GLN A 66 -11.43 4.44 9.52
CA GLN A 66 -11.38 4.38 8.07
C GLN A 66 -10.79 3.08 7.53
N ALA A 67 -10.53 2.07 8.36
CA ALA A 67 -9.87 0.84 7.91
C ALA A 67 -10.62 0.12 6.76
N ASP A 68 -11.95 0.08 6.78
CA ASP A 68 -12.75 -0.53 5.71
C ASP A 68 -12.64 0.26 4.39
N ALA A 69 -12.84 1.59 4.45
CA ALA A 69 -12.68 2.48 3.30
C ALA A 69 -11.24 2.45 2.75
N GLY A 70 -10.25 2.36 3.65
CA GLY A 70 -8.84 2.21 3.31
C GLY A 70 -8.60 0.97 2.47
N VAL A 71 -9.09 -0.21 2.90
CA VAL A 71 -8.96 -1.44 2.11
C VAL A 71 -9.63 -1.33 0.74
N ARG A 72 -10.79 -0.68 0.64
CA ARG A 72 -11.44 -0.42 -0.65
C ARG A 72 -10.57 0.47 -1.55
N SER A 73 -9.99 1.53 -1.01
CA SER A 73 -9.07 2.39 -1.78
C SER A 73 -7.78 1.68 -2.19
N LEU A 74 -7.31 0.68 -1.43
CA LEU A 74 -6.16 -0.15 -1.83
C LEU A 74 -6.51 -1.07 -3.00
N LEU A 75 -7.73 -1.62 -3.06
CA LEU A 75 -8.21 -2.38 -4.23
C LEU A 75 -8.30 -1.47 -5.46
N GLU A 76 -8.85 -0.27 -5.29
CA GLU A 76 -8.95 0.73 -6.34
C GLU A 76 -7.57 1.17 -6.84
N LEU A 77 -6.62 1.38 -5.92
CA LEU A 77 -5.23 1.66 -6.24
C LEU A 77 -4.60 0.54 -7.07
N GLN A 78 -4.87 -0.72 -6.73
CA GLN A 78 -4.39 -1.85 -7.52
C GLN A 78 -4.95 -1.83 -8.94
N GLU A 79 -6.27 -1.70 -9.07
CA GLU A 79 -6.97 -1.76 -10.36
C GLU A 79 -6.58 -0.59 -11.28
N LYS A 80 -6.71 0.64 -10.77
CA LYS A 80 -6.39 1.85 -11.53
C LYS A 80 -4.90 1.98 -11.77
N GLY A 81 -4.09 1.58 -10.80
CA GLY A 81 -2.64 1.65 -10.87
C GLY A 81 -2.08 0.70 -11.92
N ASP A 82 -2.58 -0.53 -12.00
CA ASP A 82 -2.22 -1.48 -13.05
C ASP A 82 -2.57 -0.95 -14.44
N TRP A 83 -3.69 -0.23 -14.59
CA TRP A 83 -4.06 0.44 -15.83
C TRP A 83 -3.16 1.63 -16.15
N PHE A 84 -2.88 2.48 -15.16
CA PHE A 84 -1.99 3.64 -15.27
C PHE A 84 -0.62 3.21 -15.79
N VAL A 85 -0.02 2.17 -15.19
CA VAL A 85 1.29 1.70 -15.62
C VAL A 85 1.25 0.98 -16.97
N SER A 86 0.16 0.28 -17.28
CA SER A 86 0.00 -0.36 -18.59
C SER A 86 -0.04 0.67 -19.73
N ASN A 87 -0.68 1.82 -19.53
CA ASN A 87 -0.75 2.89 -20.54
C ASN A 87 0.58 3.56 -20.82
N LEU A 88 1.49 3.55 -19.85
CA LEU A 88 2.86 4.00 -20.04
C LEU A 88 3.71 2.96 -20.80
N GLY A 89 3.08 1.88 -21.31
CA GLY A 89 3.76 0.79 -22.01
C GLY A 89 4.50 -0.17 -21.07
N MET A 90 4.14 -0.18 -19.79
CA MET A 90 4.91 -0.84 -18.73
C MET A 90 4.18 -2.10 -18.27
N ALA A 91 4.87 -3.25 -18.30
CA ALA A 91 4.37 -4.49 -17.71
C ALA A 91 4.62 -4.50 -16.20
N CYS A 92 4.11 -3.48 -15.50
CA CYS A 92 4.19 -3.35 -14.05
C CYS A 92 2.87 -3.78 -13.41
N ARG A 93 2.94 -4.33 -12.19
CA ARG A 93 1.77 -4.63 -11.37
C ARG A 93 1.96 -4.18 -9.95
N HIS A 94 0.89 -3.67 -9.36
CA HIS A 94 0.85 -3.27 -7.96
C HIS A 94 0.82 -4.49 -7.05
N HIS A 95 1.81 -4.53 -6.16
CA HIS A 95 1.86 -5.44 -5.04
C HIS A 95 1.48 -4.68 -3.79
N LEU A 96 0.52 -5.20 -3.03
CA LEU A 96 -0.10 -4.54 -1.91
C LEU A 96 -0.10 -5.44 -0.69
N ARG A 97 0.32 -4.86 0.44
CA ARG A 97 0.29 -5.51 1.74
C ARG A 97 -0.45 -4.60 2.70
N ALA A 98 -1.24 -5.20 3.59
CA ALA A 98 -1.98 -4.48 4.61
C ALA A 98 -1.93 -5.18 5.97
N HIS A 99 -1.68 -4.40 7.02
CA HIS A 99 -1.71 -4.85 8.40
C HIS A 99 -2.43 -3.83 9.28
N PHE A 100 -2.98 -4.26 10.42
CA PHE A 100 -3.67 -3.37 11.36
C PHE A 100 -3.09 -3.54 12.75
N GLY A 101 -2.78 -2.43 13.42
CA GLY A 101 -2.27 -2.45 14.78
C GLY A 101 -1.77 -1.08 15.27
N PRO A 102 -1.16 -1.01 16.46
CA PRO A 102 -0.61 0.22 17.00
C PRO A 102 0.64 0.64 16.22
N VAL A 103 0.76 1.92 15.92
CA VAL A 103 1.98 2.55 15.40
C VAL A 103 2.35 3.77 16.21
N GLN A 104 3.65 4.06 16.29
CA GLN A 104 4.15 5.33 16.77
C GLN A 104 4.20 6.31 15.60
N TYR A 105 3.39 7.35 15.66
CA TYR A 105 3.26 8.39 14.65
C TYR A 105 3.93 9.68 15.13
N GLY A 106 4.79 10.27 14.31
CA GLY A 106 5.40 11.56 14.64
C GLY A 106 6.52 11.96 13.70
N GLU A 107 7.12 13.12 13.98
CA GLU A 107 8.24 13.65 13.21
C GLU A 107 9.56 12.95 13.55
N ILE A 108 10.21 12.37 12.54
CA ILE A 108 11.51 11.70 12.61
C ILE A 108 12.42 12.32 11.54
N GLY A 109 13.71 12.49 11.86
CA GLY A 109 14.69 13.02 10.92
C GLY A 109 15.88 13.69 11.61
N THR A 110 16.61 14.49 10.85
CA THR A 110 17.74 15.25 11.38
C THR A 110 17.25 16.47 12.17
N ARG A 111 18.16 17.22 12.80
CA ARG A 111 17.81 18.45 13.52
C ARG A 111 17.11 19.49 12.63
N THR A 112 17.41 19.49 11.33
CA THR A 112 16.98 20.52 10.36
C THR A 112 16.01 20.01 9.30
N ASP A 113 15.79 18.71 9.20
CA ASP A 113 14.87 18.09 8.25
C ASP A 113 14.17 16.93 8.96
N LYS A 114 12.99 17.22 9.50
CA LYS A 114 12.10 16.23 10.09
C LYS A 114 10.90 16.03 9.18
N ARG A 115 10.43 14.80 9.10
CA ARG A 115 9.23 14.43 8.35
C ARG A 115 8.36 13.54 9.21
N ILE A 116 7.06 13.58 8.97
CA ILE A 116 6.13 12.63 9.58
C ILE A 116 6.51 11.22 9.12
N ASP A 117 6.58 10.30 10.07
CA ASP A 117 6.82 8.89 9.82
C ASP A 117 6.05 8.01 10.82
N ILE A 118 6.02 6.70 10.54
CA ILE A 118 5.45 5.69 11.41
C ILE A 118 6.45 4.57 11.69
N ILE A 119 6.52 4.13 12.95
CA ILE A 119 7.38 3.03 13.38
C ILE A 119 6.65 2.08 14.33
N GLY A 120 7.19 0.88 14.49
CA GLY A 120 6.74 -0.11 15.46
C GLY A 120 6.55 -1.50 14.88
N ALA A 121 6.20 -2.46 15.74
CA ALA A 121 6.02 -3.87 15.35
C ALA A 121 4.98 -4.05 14.23
N THR A 122 3.94 -3.21 14.20
CA THR A 122 2.91 -3.22 13.14
C THR A 122 3.51 -2.92 11.77
N VAL A 123 4.44 -1.96 11.68
CA VAL A 123 5.14 -1.63 10.43
C VAL A 123 6.09 -2.77 10.04
N ASN A 124 6.78 -3.39 11.01
CA ASN A 124 7.65 -4.54 10.74
C ASN A 124 6.86 -5.74 10.19
N THR A 125 5.73 -6.07 10.80
CA THR A 125 4.84 -7.16 10.35
C THR A 125 4.34 -6.90 8.93
N LEU A 126 3.96 -5.66 8.61
CA LEU A 126 3.55 -5.27 7.26
C LEU A 126 4.62 -5.63 6.22
N PHE A 127 5.89 -5.26 6.45
CA PHE A 127 6.97 -5.52 5.50
C PHE A 127 7.39 -6.99 5.41
N LEU A 128 7.19 -7.77 6.48
CA LEU A 128 7.44 -9.22 6.49
C LEU A 128 6.29 -10.04 5.87
N LEU A 129 5.13 -9.42 5.62
CA LEU A 129 4.00 -10.10 5.02
C LEU A 129 4.34 -10.54 3.60
N LYS A 130 4.17 -11.83 3.31
CA LYS A 130 4.29 -12.37 1.95
C LYS A 130 2.97 -12.14 1.20
N ALA A 131 3.07 -11.59 0.00
CA ALA A 131 1.95 -11.37 -0.90
C ALA A 131 2.36 -11.72 -2.33
N ALA A 132 1.52 -12.46 -3.05
CA ALA A 132 1.73 -12.70 -4.48
C ALA A 132 1.38 -11.46 -5.31
N GLU A 133 0.27 -10.80 -4.99
CA GLU A 133 -0.12 -9.49 -5.53
C GLU A 133 -0.69 -8.65 -4.38
N PHE A 134 -1.87 -9.01 -3.86
CA PHE A 134 -2.44 -8.39 -2.67
C PHE A 134 -2.49 -9.39 -1.51
N ALA A 135 -2.13 -8.96 -0.30
CA ALA A 135 -2.45 -9.70 0.91
C ALA A 135 -2.71 -8.79 2.11
N MET A 136 -3.66 -9.18 2.95
CA MET A 136 -3.87 -8.57 4.26
C MET A 136 -3.85 -9.62 5.37
N THR A 137 -3.52 -9.18 6.58
CA THR A 137 -3.57 -10.06 7.75
C THR A 137 -5.00 -10.22 8.31
N PRO A 138 -5.25 -11.21 9.17
CA PRO A 138 -6.55 -11.37 9.83
C PRO A 138 -7.00 -10.16 10.65
N GLU A 139 -6.08 -9.37 11.20
CA GLU A 139 -6.35 -8.14 11.95
C GLU A 139 -7.06 -7.11 11.07
N VAL A 140 -6.62 -6.95 9.82
CA VAL A 140 -7.29 -6.08 8.84
C VAL A 140 -8.67 -6.63 8.51
N PHE A 141 -8.76 -7.92 8.18
CA PHE A 141 -10.04 -8.54 7.78
C PHE A 141 -11.13 -8.39 8.86
N ARG A 142 -10.75 -8.43 10.15
CA ARG A 142 -11.68 -8.21 11.27
C ARG A 142 -12.24 -6.79 11.33
N LYS A 143 -11.54 -5.79 10.77
CA LYS A 143 -12.00 -4.39 10.70
C LYS A 143 -12.93 -4.11 9.53
N LEU A 144 -13.05 -5.05 8.59
CA LEU A 144 -13.91 -4.88 7.41
C LEU A 144 -15.38 -5.13 7.73
N ASN A 145 -16.25 -4.39 7.04
CA ASN A 145 -17.69 -4.63 7.06
C ASN A 145 -18.06 -5.88 6.20
N PRO A 146 -19.30 -6.40 6.31
CA PRO A 146 -19.70 -7.61 5.60
C PRO A 146 -19.55 -7.54 4.08
N GLU A 147 -19.83 -6.38 3.46
CA GLU A 147 -19.74 -6.19 2.00
C GLU A 147 -18.28 -6.28 1.53
N THR A 148 -17.36 -5.57 2.19
CA THR A 148 -15.94 -5.59 1.83
C THR A 148 -15.35 -6.98 2.05
N ARG A 149 -15.77 -7.70 3.10
CA ARG A 149 -15.30 -9.07 3.35
C ARG A 149 -15.60 -10.04 2.21
N GLN A 150 -16.71 -9.85 1.48
CA GLN A 150 -17.07 -10.71 0.34
C GLN A 150 -16.08 -10.59 -0.84
N LEU A 151 -15.32 -9.49 -0.90
CA LEU A 151 -14.28 -9.27 -1.91
C LEU A 151 -13.01 -10.08 -1.63
N PHE A 152 -12.90 -10.73 -0.47
CA PHE A 152 -11.71 -11.45 -0.06
C PHE A 152 -11.98 -12.91 0.28
N LYS A 153 -10.98 -13.75 0.05
CA LYS A 153 -10.95 -15.16 0.45
C LYS A 153 -9.74 -15.43 1.32
N LYS A 154 -9.89 -16.40 2.22
CA LYS A 154 -8.79 -16.87 3.09
C LYS A 154 -7.74 -17.61 2.24
N HIS A 155 -6.48 -17.37 2.51
CA HIS A 155 -5.33 -18.07 1.93
C HIS A 155 -4.39 -18.56 3.05
N THR A 156 -3.78 -19.73 2.89
CA THR A 156 -3.00 -20.43 3.92
C THR A 156 -1.92 -21.33 3.31
N PRO A 157 -0.77 -21.57 3.99
CA PRO A 157 -0.24 -20.91 5.20
C PRO A 157 0.89 -19.87 4.92
N PRO A 158 1.04 -18.79 5.72
CA PRO A 158 0.24 -18.39 6.89
C PRO A 158 -1.14 -17.84 6.52
N ILE A 159 -2.04 -17.70 7.51
CA ILE A 159 -3.39 -17.16 7.27
C ILE A 159 -3.30 -15.70 6.81
N THR A 160 -3.70 -15.48 5.57
CA THR A 160 -3.87 -14.16 4.96
C THR A 160 -5.22 -14.09 4.25
N TYR A 161 -5.65 -12.89 3.88
CA TYR A 161 -6.80 -12.69 3.02
C TYR A 161 -6.36 -11.99 1.75
N ILE A 162 -6.76 -12.55 0.62
CA ILE A 162 -6.43 -12.07 -0.73
C ILE A 162 -7.72 -11.79 -1.50
N PRO A 163 -7.72 -10.88 -2.50
CA PRO A 163 -8.89 -10.63 -3.32
C PRO A 163 -9.43 -11.92 -3.96
N THR A 164 -10.76 -12.03 -4.10
CA THR A 164 -11.38 -13.22 -4.71
C THR A 164 -10.96 -13.41 -6.16
N SER A 165 -10.71 -12.32 -6.88
CA SER A 165 -10.19 -12.27 -8.26
C SER A 165 -8.75 -12.77 -8.39
N GLN A 166 -7.95 -12.69 -7.33
CA GLN A 166 -6.55 -13.11 -7.38
C GLN A 166 -6.45 -14.65 -7.42
N PRO A 167 -5.70 -15.25 -8.35
CA PRO A 167 -5.51 -16.70 -8.38
C PRO A 167 -4.75 -17.17 -7.15
N HIS A 168 -5.06 -18.37 -6.66
CA HIS A 168 -4.19 -19.03 -5.68
C HIS A 168 -2.89 -19.41 -6.39
N ARG A 169 -1.80 -18.73 -6.05
CA ARG A 169 -0.44 -19.08 -6.46
C ARG A 169 0.33 -19.38 -5.19
N ASP A 170 0.81 -20.63 -5.09
CA ASP A 170 1.58 -21.15 -3.96
C ASP A 170 3.00 -20.56 -3.90
#